data_AF-A0A524IHP7-F1
#
_entry.id   AF-A0A524IHP7-F1
#
_cell.length_a   1.000
_cell.length_b   1.000
_cell.length_c   1.000
_cell.angle_alpha   90.00
_cell.angle_beta   90.00
_cell.angle_gamma   90.00
#
_symmetry.space_group_name_H-M   'P 1'
#
loop_
_entity.id
_entity.type
_entity.pdbx_description
1 polymer ?
#
loop_
_entity_poly.entity_id
_entity_poly.type
_entity_poly.pdbx_seq_one_letter_code
_entity_poly.pdbx_strand_id
1 'polypeptide(L)'
;MDSNTFTITEETFKDGYKGQALLINLSEIRREYKYLALWYARDKQEKTSINTKVYYGSGGPIRPPEPGEEIKEAQFKIRKRLAIDLRYDYAWAAFQVNDTAYADLKIFETKTEQAYIPYQVVHTRGHGFEVLGSGTFKGSQAKFFQLGVEDNKSAKDYMDIILFAVMIETFPPADWYFDDTCIGVQRLPVMVSQFRFNDSQRYSPWCGNKP
;
A
#
# COMPACT_ATOMS: atom_id res chain seq x y z
N MET A 1 -15.68 -4.36 9.17
CA MET A 1 -14.88 -3.13 9.34
C MET A 1 -15.83 -2.15 9.98
N ASP A 2 -15.52 -1.63 11.15
CA ASP A 2 -16.35 -0.58 11.74
C ASP A 2 -16.34 0.61 10.77
N SER A 3 -17.48 1.27 10.63
CA SER A 3 -17.76 2.28 9.58
C SER A 3 -16.83 3.50 9.58
N ASN A 4 -15.80 3.54 10.44
CA ASN A 4 -15.02 4.72 10.76
C ASN A 4 -13.52 4.62 10.39
N THR A 5 -13.02 3.44 9.99
CA THR A 5 -11.58 3.30 9.71
C THR A 5 -11.17 3.87 8.36
N PHE A 6 -12.05 3.73 7.35
CA PHE A 6 -11.87 4.27 6.01
C PHE A 6 -13.16 4.95 5.56
N THR A 7 -13.05 6.18 5.06
CA THR A 7 -14.20 6.94 4.58
C THR A 7 -13.77 7.80 3.40
N ILE A 8 -14.62 7.93 2.39
CA ILE A 8 -14.41 8.90 1.32
C ILE A 8 -14.97 10.24 1.79
N THR A 9 -14.14 11.28 1.78
CA THR A 9 -14.54 12.65 2.14
C THR A 9 -14.43 13.57 0.93
N GLU A 10 -15.35 14.54 0.87
CA GLU A 10 -15.26 15.67 -0.05
C GLU A 10 -14.31 16.72 0.54
N GLU A 11 -13.30 17.10 -0.22
CA GLU A 11 -12.24 18.00 0.23
C GLU A 11 -12.14 19.21 -0.70
N THR A 12 -11.72 20.34 -0.12
CA THR A 12 -11.23 21.49 -0.89
C THR A 12 -9.73 21.58 -0.68
N PHE A 13 -8.98 21.42 -1.76
CA PHE A 13 -7.52 21.44 -1.78
C PHE A 13 -6.99 22.86 -1.97
N LYS A 14 -5.65 22.99 -1.93
CA LYS A 14 -4.97 24.24 -2.25
C LYS A 14 -5.45 24.76 -3.61
N ASP A 15 -5.53 26.08 -3.74
CA ASP A 15 -6.04 26.79 -4.93
C ASP A 15 -7.56 26.60 -5.21
N GLY A 16 -8.30 26.03 -4.26
CA GLY A 16 -9.77 25.96 -4.29
C GLY A 16 -10.33 24.78 -5.10
N TYR A 17 -9.48 23.88 -5.58
CA TYR A 17 -9.92 22.67 -6.28
C TYR A 17 -10.71 21.74 -5.35
N LYS A 18 -11.84 21.23 -5.83
CA LYS A 18 -12.66 20.26 -5.12
C LYS A 18 -12.39 18.85 -5.64
N GLY A 19 -12.53 17.86 -4.76
CA GLY A 19 -12.53 16.45 -5.13
C GLY A 19 -12.53 15.56 -3.89
N GLN A 20 -12.28 14.27 -4.09
CA GLN A 20 -12.39 13.29 -3.01
C GLN A 20 -11.03 12.89 -2.44
N ALA A 21 -11.04 12.52 -1.16
CA ALA A 21 -9.92 11.87 -0.50
C ALA A 21 -10.39 10.63 0.27
N LEU A 22 -9.53 9.63 0.35
CA LEU A 22 -9.70 8.53 1.29
C LEU A 22 -9.16 8.98 2.65
N LEU A 23 -10.05 9.29 3.58
CA LEU A 23 -9.73 9.48 5.00
C LEU A 23 -9.47 8.11 5.64
N ILE A 24 -8.34 8.02 6.32
CA ILE A 24 -7.86 6.82 7.01
C ILE A 24 -7.64 7.16 8.49
N ASN A 25 -8.31 6.43 9.38
CA ASN A 25 -8.06 6.50 10.81
C ASN A 25 -6.88 5.60 11.20
N LEU A 26 -5.67 6.16 11.14
CA LEU A 26 -4.43 5.43 11.45
C LEU A 26 -4.35 5.02 12.92
N SER A 27 -5.00 5.78 13.81
CA SER A 27 -5.07 5.45 15.24
C SER A 27 -5.81 4.15 15.53
N GLU A 28 -6.86 3.86 14.76
CA GLU A 28 -7.56 2.57 14.82
C GLU A 28 -6.72 1.46 14.20
N ILE A 29 -6.17 1.72 13.00
CA ILE A 29 -5.38 0.72 12.27
C ILE A 29 -4.18 0.24 13.09
N ARG A 30 -3.42 1.15 13.71
CA ARG A 30 -2.20 0.79 14.48
C ARG A 30 -2.46 -0.07 15.72
N ARG A 31 -3.71 -0.21 16.16
CA ARG A 31 -4.10 -1.10 17.27
C ARG A 31 -4.07 -2.58 16.86
N GLU A 32 -4.39 -2.87 15.60
CA GLU A 32 -4.53 -4.25 15.08
C GLU A 32 -3.45 -4.58 14.03
N TYR A 33 -3.01 -3.59 13.25
CA TYR A 33 -2.11 -3.77 12.12
C TYR A 33 -0.77 -3.08 12.34
N LYS A 34 0.30 -3.73 11.88
CA LYS A 34 1.67 -3.18 11.87
C LYS A 34 2.08 -2.60 10.52
N TYR A 35 1.28 -2.83 9.49
CA TYR A 35 1.53 -2.34 8.14
C TYR A 35 0.24 -1.87 7.49
N LEU A 36 0.32 -0.75 6.78
CA LEU A 36 -0.70 -0.23 5.87
C LEU A 36 0.01 0.31 4.63
N ALA A 37 -0.49 -0.03 3.44
CA ALA A 37 0.00 0.55 2.21
C ALA A 37 -1.08 0.61 1.13
N LEU A 38 -0.88 1.53 0.18
CA LEU A 38 -1.57 1.52 -1.10
C LEU A 38 -0.74 0.74 -2.12
N TRP A 39 -1.31 -0.31 -2.70
CA TRP A 39 -0.66 -1.16 -3.69
C TRP A 39 -1.22 -0.87 -5.07
N TYR A 40 -0.36 -0.50 -6.00
CA TYR A 40 -0.71 -0.18 -7.37
C TYR A 40 -0.93 -1.44 -8.19
N ALA A 41 -2.16 -1.67 -8.64
CA ALA A 41 -2.52 -2.87 -9.38
C ALA A 41 -2.60 -2.63 -10.88
N ARG A 42 -3.32 -1.58 -11.29
CA ARG A 42 -3.61 -1.36 -12.71
C ARG A 42 -3.80 0.11 -13.03
N ASP A 43 -3.35 0.45 -14.23
CA ASP A 43 -3.73 1.65 -14.97
C ASP A 43 -4.52 1.24 -16.21
N LYS A 44 -5.57 1.99 -16.54
CA LYS A 44 -6.27 1.88 -17.83
C LYS A 44 -6.27 3.21 -18.61
N GLN A 45 -5.74 4.30 -18.04
CA GLN A 45 -5.74 5.61 -18.67
C GLN A 45 -4.34 6.00 -19.13
N GLU A 46 -4.08 5.89 -20.43
CA GLU A 46 -2.78 6.28 -21.01
C GLU A 46 -2.64 7.80 -21.21
N LYS A 47 -3.73 8.55 -21.16
CA LYS A 47 -3.78 9.98 -21.56
C LYS A 47 -3.82 10.96 -20.38
N THR A 48 -4.03 10.47 -19.17
CA THR A 48 -4.13 11.30 -17.97
C THR A 48 -3.12 10.85 -16.95
N SER A 49 -2.44 11.83 -16.34
CA SER A 49 -1.56 11.53 -15.23
C SER A 49 -2.30 11.73 -13.92
N ILE A 50 -2.23 10.74 -13.04
CA ILE A 50 -2.90 10.78 -11.74
C ILE A 50 -1.85 10.59 -10.63
N ASN A 51 -1.45 11.70 -10.01
CA ASN A 51 -0.47 11.74 -8.94
C ASN A 51 -1.14 11.43 -7.60
N THR A 52 -0.50 10.63 -6.74
CA THR A 52 -1.03 10.34 -5.39
C THR A 52 -0.40 11.29 -4.38
N LYS A 53 -1.23 11.90 -3.54
CA LYS A 53 -0.84 12.78 -2.44
C LYS A 53 -1.35 12.23 -1.13
N VAL A 54 -0.47 12.12 -0.15
CA VAL A 54 -0.82 11.70 1.21
C VAL A 54 -0.59 12.85 2.18
N TYR A 55 -1.63 13.20 2.91
CA TYR A 55 -1.62 14.23 3.95
C TYR A 55 -1.68 13.53 5.30
N TYR A 56 -0.85 13.94 6.25
CA TYR A 56 -0.74 13.31 7.56
C TYR A 56 -1.14 14.27 8.68
N GLY A 57 -2.13 13.89 9.47
CA GLY A 57 -2.66 14.70 10.57
C GLY A 57 -2.49 14.04 11.94
N SER A 58 -2.37 14.87 12.98
CA SER A 58 -2.34 14.45 14.38
C SER A 58 -3.46 15.15 15.16
N GLY A 59 -4.00 14.46 16.16
CA GLY A 59 -5.11 14.95 16.98
C GLY A 59 -6.48 14.63 16.37
N GLY A 60 -6.91 15.42 15.38
CA GLY A 60 -8.26 15.34 14.80
C GLY A 60 -8.27 15.01 13.30
N PRO A 61 -9.45 14.64 12.75
CA PRO A 61 -9.63 14.38 11.31
C PRO A 61 -9.74 15.70 10.53
N ILE A 62 -8.70 16.53 10.63
CA ILE A 62 -8.55 17.77 9.85
C ILE A 62 -7.36 17.60 8.92
N ARG A 63 -7.61 17.63 7.62
CA ARG A 63 -6.57 17.48 6.60
C ARG A 63 -5.60 18.66 6.65
N PRO A 64 -4.28 18.45 6.76
CA PRO A 64 -3.29 19.50 6.58
C PRO A 64 -3.36 20.12 5.18
N PRO A 65 -2.98 21.40 5.01
CA PRO A 65 -3.05 22.07 3.71
C PRO A 65 -2.07 21.49 2.68
N GLU A 66 -0.88 21.10 3.12
CA GLU A 66 0.19 20.56 2.27
C GLU A 66 0.32 19.04 2.45
N PRO A 67 0.63 18.29 1.37
CA PRO A 67 0.89 16.86 1.47
C PRO A 67 2.20 16.61 2.22
N GLY A 68 2.23 15.57 3.07
CA GLY A 68 3.46 15.08 3.67
C GLY A 68 4.24 14.15 2.73
N GLU A 69 3.54 13.52 1.79
CA GLU A 69 4.14 12.73 0.73
C GLU A 69 3.40 12.94 -0.60
N GLU A 70 4.14 13.04 -1.70
CA GLU A 70 3.61 13.05 -3.05
C GLU A 70 4.40 12.05 -3.89
N ILE A 71 3.69 11.16 -4.58
CA ILE A 71 4.27 10.21 -5.52
C ILE A 71 3.66 10.44 -6.91
N LYS A 72 4.53 10.72 -7.87
CA LYS A 72 4.12 10.84 -9.27
C LYS A 72 3.70 9.47 -9.79
N GLU A 73 2.70 9.44 -10.66
CA GLU A 73 2.11 8.18 -11.13
C GLU A 73 3.15 7.22 -11.73
N ALA A 74 4.05 7.73 -12.57
CA ALA A 74 5.13 6.94 -13.16
C ALA A 74 6.04 6.29 -12.11
N GLN A 75 6.32 6.99 -11.01
CA GLN A 75 7.08 6.45 -9.89
C GLN A 75 6.28 5.41 -9.12
N PHE A 76 4.97 5.61 -8.95
CA PHE A 76 4.11 4.64 -8.28
C PHE A 76 3.97 3.35 -9.09
N LYS A 77 3.88 3.46 -10.42
CA LYS A 77 3.91 2.31 -11.35
C LYS A 77 5.19 1.48 -11.22
N ILE A 78 6.32 2.10 -10.87
CA ILE A 78 7.61 1.43 -10.66
C ILE A 78 7.69 0.83 -9.25
N ARG A 79 7.43 1.65 -8.22
CA ARG A 79 7.52 1.24 -6.81
C ARG A 79 6.46 0.20 -6.42
N LYS A 80 5.30 0.23 -7.09
CA LYS A 80 4.09 -0.57 -6.82
C LYS A 80 3.46 -0.40 -5.44
N ARG A 81 4.16 0.17 -4.46
CA ARG A 81 3.71 0.30 -3.08
C ARG A 81 4.00 1.68 -2.54
N LEU A 82 3.06 2.16 -1.74
CA LEU A 82 3.18 3.37 -0.95
C LEU A 82 2.80 3.01 0.48
N ALA A 83 3.81 2.78 1.33
CA ALA A 83 3.61 2.52 2.74
C ALA A 83 3.12 3.78 3.45
N ILE A 84 2.07 3.67 4.25
CA ILE A 84 1.47 4.77 4.99
C ILE A 84 2.05 4.79 6.39
N ASP A 85 2.62 5.92 6.81
CA ASP A 85 3.22 6.08 8.13
C ASP A 85 2.17 6.03 9.26
N LEU A 86 2.16 4.93 10.01
CA LEU A 86 1.23 4.68 11.11
C LEU A 86 1.51 5.51 12.38
N ARG A 87 2.57 6.32 12.41
CA ARG A 87 2.88 7.20 13.55
C ARG A 87 1.88 8.36 13.71
N TYR A 88 1.19 8.74 12.64
CA TYR A 88 0.16 9.77 12.65
C TYR A 88 -1.19 9.21 13.10
N ASP A 89 -2.14 10.10 13.41
CA ASP A 89 -3.48 9.70 13.84
C ASP A 89 -4.44 9.51 12.68
N TYR A 90 -4.28 10.33 11.63
CA TYR A 90 -5.08 10.30 10.42
C TYR A 90 -4.21 10.49 9.17
N ALA A 91 -4.66 9.91 8.06
CA ALA A 91 -4.13 10.21 6.74
C ALA A 91 -5.25 10.44 5.73
N TRP A 92 -4.96 11.27 4.73
CA TRP A 92 -5.82 11.45 3.56
C TRP A 92 -5.02 11.06 2.33
N ALA A 93 -5.51 10.08 1.57
CA ALA A 93 -4.97 9.79 0.25
C ALA A 93 -5.86 10.41 -0.82
N ALA A 94 -5.32 11.38 -1.55
CA ALA A 94 -6.00 12.07 -2.65
C ALA A 94 -5.24 11.87 -3.96
N PHE A 95 -5.95 11.98 -5.07
CA PHE A 95 -5.42 11.65 -6.39
C PHE A 95 -5.63 12.83 -7.32
N GLN A 96 -4.53 13.47 -7.73
CA GLN A 96 -4.56 14.70 -8.51
C GLN A 96 -4.40 14.37 -10.01
N VAL A 97 -5.35 14.81 -10.82
CA VAL A 97 -5.41 14.60 -12.27
C VAL A 97 -4.77 15.79 -12.99
N ASN A 98 -3.71 15.52 -13.77
CA ASN A 98 -2.98 16.50 -14.60
C ASN A 98 -2.60 17.80 -13.86
N ASP A 99 -2.37 17.72 -12.54
CA ASP A 99 -2.09 18.85 -11.66
C ASP A 99 -3.19 19.94 -11.57
N THR A 100 -4.39 19.70 -12.13
CA THR A 100 -5.46 20.71 -12.26
C THR A 100 -6.81 20.29 -11.65
N ALA A 101 -6.96 19.03 -11.26
CA ALA A 101 -8.21 18.51 -10.69
C ALA A 101 -7.90 17.37 -9.72
N TYR A 102 -8.93 16.92 -8.99
CA TYR A 102 -8.85 15.76 -8.12
C TYR A 102 -9.87 14.71 -8.55
N ALA A 103 -9.49 13.44 -8.43
CA ALA A 103 -10.28 12.29 -8.85
C ALA A 103 -11.43 11.99 -7.89
N ASP A 104 -12.43 11.28 -8.39
CA ASP A 104 -13.44 10.61 -7.59
C ASP A 104 -12.94 9.23 -7.16
N LEU A 105 -13.44 8.74 -6.04
CA LEU A 105 -13.01 7.52 -5.38
C LEU A 105 -14.17 6.58 -5.13
N LYS A 106 -13.86 5.28 -5.14
CA LYS A 106 -14.80 4.23 -4.73
C LYS A 106 -14.09 3.14 -3.96
N ILE A 107 -14.56 2.89 -2.74
CA ILE A 107 -14.16 1.75 -1.93
C ILE A 107 -15.04 0.56 -2.32
N PHE A 108 -14.40 -0.56 -2.66
CA PHE A 108 -15.09 -1.83 -2.89
C PHE A 108 -15.07 -2.70 -1.62
N GLU A 109 -15.68 -3.89 -1.71
CA GLU A 109 -15.77 -4.82 -0.60
C GLU A 109 -14.39 -5.15 0.01
N THR A 110 -14.35 -5.16 1.34
CA THR A 110 -13.17 -5.59 2.11
C THR A 110 -13.11 -7.11 2.18
N LYS A 111 -11.92 -7.65 1.94
CA LYS A 111 -11.60 -9.07 2.03
C LYS A 111 -10.57 -9.31 3.13
N THR A 112 -10.59 -10.52 3.66
CA THR A 112 -9.67 -10.98 4.70
C THR A 112 -9.00 -12.26 4.21
N GLU A 113 -7.68 -12.25 4.16
CA GLU A 113 -6.86 -13.34 3.62
C GLU A 113 -5.56 -13.47 4.43
N GLN A 114 -4.67 -14.38 4.03
CA GLN A 114 -3.38 -14.56 4.70
C GLN A 114 -2.24 -13.87 3.94
N ALA A 115 -1.36 -13.18 4.65
CA ALA A 115 -0.11 -12.67 4.09
C ALA A 115 0.88 -13.81 3.82
N TYR A 116 1.76 -13.66 2.85
CA TYR A 116 2.80 -14.64 2.55
C TYR A 116 4.05 -13.99 1.97
N ILE A 117 5.18 -14.69 2.04
CA ILE A 117 6.45 -14.26 1.45
C ILE A 117 7.07 -15.43 0.69
N PRO A 118 7.14 -15.37 -0.65
CA PRO A 118 7.96 -16.32 -1.40
C PRO A 118 9.43 -16.00 -1.14
N TYR A 119 10.25 -17.02 -0.91
CA TYR A 119 11.66 -16.85 -0.56
C TYR A 119 12.61 -17.81 -1.28
N GLN A 120 13.88 -17.42 -1.37
CA GLN A 120 15.03 -18.29 -1.65
C GLN A 120 16.04 -18.16 -0.52
N VAL A 121 16.69 -19.26 -0.16
CA VAL A 121 17.91 -19.24 0.64
C VAL A 121 19.09 -19.31 -0.32
N VAL A 122 20.03 -18.39 -0.18
CA VAL A 122 21.18 -18.26 -1.07
C VAL A 122 22.48 -18.28 -0.30
N HIS A 123 23.49 -18.93 -0.88
CA HIS A 123 24.87 -18.86 -0.41
C HIS A 123 25.66 -17.92 -1.32
N THR A 124 26.27 -16.89 -0.74
CA THR A 124 27.05 -15.91 -1.51
C THR A 124 28.45 -16.45 -1.83
N ARG A 125 28.86 -16.36 -3.08
CA ARG A 125 30.21 -16.74 -3.57
C ARG A 125 30.90 -15.51 -4.17
N GLY A 126 32.22 -15.57 -4.36
CA GLY A 126 33.01 -14.44 -4.85
C GLY A 126 32.54 -13.81 -6.18
N HIS A 127 31.84 -14.55 -7.04
CA HIS A 127 31.29 -14.06 -8.31
C HIS A 127 29.80 -14.41 -8.53
N GLY A 128 29.00 -14.59 -7.47
CA GLY A 128 27.58 -14.87 -7.63
C GLY A 128 26.93 -15.44 -6.36
N PHE A 129 25.84 -16.19 -6.54
CA PHE A 129 25.21 -16.92 -5.46
C PHE A 129 24.71 -18.28 -5.95
N GLU A 130 24.58 -19.22 -5.01
CA GLU A 130 23.95 -20.51 -5.20
C GLU A 130 22.62 -20.53 -4.45
N VAL A 131 21.57 -21.11 -5.03
CA VAL A 131 20.28 -21.28 -4.35
C VAL A 131 20.29 -22.60 -3.60
N LEU A 132 20.20 -22.54 -2.28
CA LEU A 132 20.17 -23.71 -1.39
C LEU A 132 18.75 -24.25 -1.17
N GLY A 133 17.75 -23.38 -1.29
CA GLY A 133 16.36 -23.74 -1.09
C GLY A 133 15.40 -22.63 -1.48
N SER A 134 14.12 -22.97 -1.59
CA SER A 134 13.05 -22.02 -1.86
C SER A 134 11.74 -22.47 -1.25
N GLY A 135 10.86 -21.53 -0.94
CA GLY A 135 9.53 -21.85 -0.45
C GLY A 135 8.68 -20.60 -0.25
N THR A 136 7.66 -20.74 0.57
CA THR A 136 6.76 -19.64 0.95
C THR A 136 6.55 -19.64 2.45
N PHE A 137 6.87 -18.52 3.10
CA PHE A 137 6.47 -18.29 4.49
C PHE A 137 5.03 -17.83 4.55
N LYS A 138 4.27 -18.43 5.47
CA LYS A 138 2.91 -18.00 5.78
C LYS A 138 2.97 -16.97 6.91
N GLY A 139 2.42 -15.79 6.64
CA GLY A 139 2.32 -14.70 7.60
C GLY A 139 1.01 -14.70 8.38
N SER A 140 0.76 -13.58 9.05
CA SER A 140 -0.49 -13.30 9.76
C SER A 140 -1.65 -12.99 8.81
N GLN A 141 -2.82 -12.71 9.39
CA GLN A 141 -3.96 -12.24 8.62
C GLN A 141 -3.66 -10.86 8.00
N ALA A 142 -4.26 -10.63 6.84
CA ALA A 142 -4.27 -9.36 6.14
C ALA A 142 -5.71 -9.02 5.74
N LYS A 143 -6.05 -7.74 5.81
CA LYS A 143 -7.30 -7.20 5.26
C LYS A 143 -6.97 -6.28 4.10
N PHE A 144 -7.79 -6.30 3.06
CA PHE A 144 -7.63 -5.38 1.95
C PHE A 144 -8.94 -5.06 1.27
N PHE A 145 -8.99 -3.92 0.59
CA PHE A 145 -10.08 -3.58 -0.31
C PHE A 145 -9.52 -2.92 -1.57
N GLN A 146 -10.27 -3.05 -2.67
CA GLN A 146 -9.96 -2.31 -3.90
C GLN A 146 -10.40 -0.85 -3.72
N LEU A 147 -9.55 0.08 -4.13
CA LEU A 147 -9.84 1.50 -4.29
C LEU A 147 -9.81 1.82 -5.78
N GLY A 148 -10.97 2.13 -6.33
CA GLY A 148 -11.08 2.66 -7.69
C GLY A 148 -10.93 4.19 -7.67
N VAL A 149 -10.17 4.70 -8.63
CA VAL A 149 -9.90 6.13 -8.82
C VAL A 149 -10.37 6.51 -10.21
N GLU A 150 -11.08 7.63 -10.34
CA GLU A 150 -11.75 8.08 -11.57
C GLU A 150 -11.41 9.54 -11.88
N ASP A 151 -10.92 9.81 -13.09
CA ASP A 151 -10.44 11.12 -13.52
C ASP A 151 -11.55 12.09 -13.99
N ASN A 152 -12.79 11.59 -14.05
CA ASN A 152 -14.01 12.30 -14.44
C ASN A 152 -14.01 12.83 -15.89
N LYS A 153 -13.14 12.33 -16.77
CA LYS A 153 -13.11 12.73 -18.20
C LYS A 153 -13.94 11.82 -19.09
N SER A 154 -14.38 10.66 -18.57
CA SER A 154 -15.19 9.70 -19.30
C SER A 154 -16.35 9.16 -18.43
N ALA A 155 -17.02 8.10 -18.89
CA ALA A 155 -18.10 7.49 -18.13
C ALA A 155 -17.53 6.81 -16.88
N LYS A 156 -18.06 7.16 -15.70
CA LYS A 156 -17.51 6.69 -14.43
C LYS A 156 -17.68 5.18 -14.26
N ASP A 157 -16.56 4.46 -14.30
CA ASP A 157 -16.50 3.04 -13.97
C ASP A 157 -15.52 2.74 -12.82
N TYR A 158 -14.75 3.75 -12.37
CA TYR A 158 -13.72 3.69 -11.32
C TYR A 158 -12.61 2.70 -11.64
N MET A 159 -12.28 2.57 -12.93
CA MET A 159 -11.25 1.66 -13.42
C MET A 159 -10.05 2.37 -14.04
N ASP A 160 -9.99 3.71 -14.00
CA ASP A 160 -8.85 4.47 -14.52
C ASP A 160 -7.57 4.06 -13.81
N ILE A 161 -7.59 4.12 -12.47
CA ILE A 161 -6.57 3.50 -11.63
C ILE A 161 -7.22 2.58 -10.62
N ILE A 162 -6.60 1.41 -10.44
CA ILE A 162 -6.97 0.44 -9.42
C ILE A 162 -5.82 0.31 -8.43
N LEU A 163 -6.12 0.63 -7.18
CA LEU A 163 -5.24 0.41 -6.05
C LEU A 163 -5.87 -0.60 -5.10
N PHE A 164 -5.06 -1.15 -4.21
CA PHE A 164 -5.54 -1.88 -3.04
C PHE A 164 -4.99 -1.23 -1.77
N ALA A 165 -5.86 -0.88 -0.84
CA ALA A 165 -5.42 -0.58 0.52
C ALA A 165 -5.23 -1.91 1.25
N VAL A 166 -4.00 -2.19 1.68
CA VAL A 166 -3.62 -3.47 2.30
C VAL A 166 -3.13 -3.23 3.71
N MET A 167 -3.71 -3.95 4.67
CA MET A 167 -3.33 -3.95 6.08
C MET A 167 -2.87 -5.34 6.51
N ILE A 168 -1.78 -5.42 7.27
CA ILE A 168 -1.21 -6.71 7.73
C ILE A 168 -0.95 -6.65 9.23
N GLU A 169 -1.45 -7.65 9.97
CA GLU A 169 -1.42 -7.68 11.44
C GLU A 169 0.01 -7.67 11.99
N THR A 170 0.89 -8.44 11.35
CA THR A 170 2.31 -8.51 11.71
C THR A 170 3.17 -8.29 10.48
N PHE A 171 4.30 -7.63 10.67
CA PHE A 171 5.27 -7.40 9.61
C PHE A 171 6.56 -8.18 9.90
N PRO A 172 7.33 -8.59 8.88
CA PRO A 172 8.62 -9.24 9.09
C PRO A 172 9.54 -8.43 10.02
N PRO A 173 10.34 -9.12 10.85
CA PRO A 173 11.35 -8.49 11.69
C PRO A 173 12.34 -7.63 10.91
N ALA A 174 12.85 -6.57 11.53
CA ALA A 174 13.74 -5.60 10.88
C ALA A 174 15.09 -6.22 10.44
N ASP A 175 15.57 -7.25 11.15
CA ASP A 175 16.81 -7.97 10.83
C ASP A 175 16.70 -8.83 9.56
N TRP A 176 15.50 -8.96 8.98
CA TRP A 176 15.35 -9.55 7.65
C TRP A 176 15.81 -8.60 6.54
N TYR A 177 15.99 -7.30 6.80
CA TYR A 177 16.25 -6.28 5.78
C TYR A 177 15.26 -6.36 4.61
N PHE A 178 14.01 -6.59 4.97
CA PHE A 178 12.94 -6.97 4.06
C PHE A 178 12.46 -5.79 3.22
N ASP A 179 12.38 -5.97 1.89
CA ASP A 179 11.66 -5.06 1.00
C ASP A 179 10.18 -5.44 1.02
N ASP A 180 9.31 -4.46 1.31
CA ASP A 180 7.88 -4.71 1.35
C ASP A 180 7.36 -5.21 -0.01
N THR A 181 8.03 -4.94 -1.14
CA THR A 181 7.67 -5.50 -2.45
C THR A 181 7.61 -7.03 -2.52
N CYS A 182 8.19 -7.71 -1.54
CA CYS A 182 8.19 -9.16 -1.42
C CYS A 182 7.00 -9.74 -0.63
N ILE A 183 6.20 -8.95 0.10
CA ILE A 183 5.04 -9.49 0.84
C ILE A 183 3.82 -9.57 -0.06
N GLY A 184 3.21 -10.75 -0.17
CA GLY A 184 1.95 -10.98 -0.87
C GLY A 184 0.79 -11.19 0.09
N VAL A 185 -0.43 -11.12 -0.45
CA VAL A 185 -1.67 -11.51 0.24
C VAL A 185 -2.40 -12.50 -0.65
N GLN A 186 -2.89 -13.60 -0.08
CA GLN A 186 -3.61 -14.62 -0.84
C GLN A 186 -4.82 -14.00 -1.57
N ARG A 187 -5.08 -14.47 -2.79
CA ARG A 187 -6.18 -14.01 -3.67
C ARG A 187 -6.16 -12.53 -4.06
N LEU A 188 -5.14 -11.77 -3.65
CA LEU A 188 -4.90 -10.43 -4.16
C LEU A 188 -4.13 -10.53 -5.50
N PRO A 189 -4.64 -9.96 -6.61
CA PRO A 189 -4.05 -10.12 -7.94
C PRO A 189 -2.85 -9.18 -8.17
N VAL A 190 -1.89 -9.17 -7.24
CA VAL A 190 -0.67 -8.38 -7.30
C VAL A 190 0.53 -9.33 -7.23
N MET A 191 1.39 -9.25 -8.24
CA MET A 191 2.62 -10.03 -8.29
C MET A 191 3.62 -9.50 -7.25
N VAL A 192 4.33 -10.42 -6.59
CA VAL A 192 5.32 -10.08 -5.56
C VAL A 192 6.66 -10.71 -5.88
N SER A 193 7.72 -9.97 -5.57
CA SER A 193 9.09 -10.43 -5.77
C SER A 193 9.46 -11.50 -4.75
N GLN A 194 10.34 -12.43 -5.13
CA GLN A 194 10.87 -13.40 -4.19
C GLN A 194 11.95 -12.77 -3.31
N PHE A 195 11.84 -12.91 -1.99
CA PHE A 195 12.85 -12.42 -1.06
C PHE A 195 14.05 -13.39 -0.99
N ARG A 196 15.27 -12.89 -0.84
CA ARG A 196 16.48 -13.72 -0.76
C ARG A 196 17.09 -13.63 0.63
N PHE A 197 17.10 -14.74 1.35
CA PHE A 197 17.82 -14.90 2.60
C PHE A 197 19.23 -15.40 2.34
N ASN A 198 20.21 -14.74 2.93
CA ASN A 198 21.58 -15.24 2.98
C ASN A 198 21.72 -16.30 4.08
N ASP A 199 22.25 -17.47 3.75
CA ASP A 199 22.45 -18.61 4.66
C ASP A 199 23.44 -18.33 5.80
N SER A 200 24.32 -17.34 5.63
CA SER A 200 25.32 -16.96 6.63
C SER A 200 24.75 -16.08 7.75
N GLN A 201 23.49 -15.65 7.67
CA GLN A 201 22.87 -14.74 8.64
C GLN A 201 21.91 -15.48 9.58
N ARG A 202 21.70 -14.89 10.75
CA ARG A 202 20.68 -15.35 11.70
C ARG A 202 19.51 -14.39 11.66
N TYR A 203 18.31 -14.93 11.48
CA TYR A 203 17.09 -14.17 11.37
C TYR A 203 16.15 -14.48 12.54
N SER A 204 15.48 -13.45 13.03
CA SER A 204 14.41 -13.58 14.00
C SER A 204 13.21 -14.33 13.39
N PRO A 205 12.48 -15.14 14.16
CA PRO A 205 11.31 -15.84 13.64
C PRO A 205 10.17 -14.87 13.33
N TRP A 206 9.38 -15.18 12.31
CA TRP A 206 8.14 -14.49 11.97
C TRP A 206 6.98 -15.48 11.85
N CYS A 207 5.94 -15.31 12.68
CA CYS A 207 4.81 -16.25 12.75
C CYS A 207 5.24 -17.73 12.94
N GLY A 208 6.31 -17.97 13.71
CA GLY A 208 6.87 -19.31 13.93
C GLY A 208 7.76 -19.84 12.80
N ASN A 209 7.88 -19.11 11.68
CA ASN A 209 8.78 -19.44 10.58
C ASN A 209 10.19 -18.91 10.85
N LYS A 210 11.21 -19.66 10.41
CA LYS A 210 12.61 -19.24 10.41
C LYS A 210 13.22 -19.46 9.03
N PRO A 211 13.83 -18.44 8.41
CA PRO A 211 14.66 -18.55 7.22
C PRO A 211 15.82 -19.53 7.37
#